data_AF-A0A5C9C8S2-F1
#
_entry.id   AF-A0A5C9C8S2-F1
#
_cell.length_a   1.000
_cell.length_b   1.000
_cell.length_c   1.000
_cell.angle_alpha   90.00
_cell.angle_beta   90.00
_cell.angle_gamma   90.00
#
_symmetry.space_group_name_H-M   'P 1'
#
loop_
_entity.id
_entity.type
_entity.pdbx_description
1 polymer ?
#
loop_
_entity_poly.entity_id
_entity_poly.type
_entity_poly.pdbx_seq_one_letter_code
_entity_poly.pdbx_strand_id
1 'polypeptide(L)'
;MKKVRSTAITGAAFLMATSAIGPGFLTQTTVFTQQLAASFGFVIVISVLLDIGAQMNIWRIIAVTEKRAQLIANELLPGLGYILAGLIVIGGLALRMWIGLASINWHGTIVWKHD
;
A
#
# COMPACT_ATOMS: atom_id res chain seq x y z
N MET A 1 -18.71 -26.92 -15.08
CA MET A 1 -18.28 -25.50 -15.00
C MET A 1 -17.50 -25.28 -13.70
N LYS A 2 -16.17 -25.35 -13.69
CA LYS A 2 -15.36 -25.20 -12.45
C LYS A 2 -14.01 -24.48 -12.60
N LYS A 3 -13.60 -24.06 -13.82
CA LYS A 3 -12.26 -23.49 -14.09
C LYS A 3 -12.17 -21.96 -13.98
N VAL A 4 -13.27 -21.23 -14.20
CA VAL A 4 -13.28 -19.75 -14.27
C VAL A 4 -13.19 -19.07 -12.90
N ARG A 5 -13.76 -19.66 -11.84
CA ARG A 5 -13.70 -19.08 -10.47
C ARG A 5 -12.28 -19.05 -9.90
N SER A 6 -11.45 -20.03 -10.19
CA SER A 6 -10.06 -20.06 -9.68
C SER A 6 -9.23 -18.93 -10.29
N THR A 7 -9.31 -18.73 -11.60
CA THR A 7 -8.57 -17.68 -12.29
C THR A 7 -9.02 -16.28 -11.88
N ALA A 8 -10.31 -16.08 -11.63
CA ALA A 8 -10.85 -14.81 -11.14
C ALA A 8 -10.34 -14.47 -9.73
N ILE A 9 -10.28 -15.46 -8.83
CA ILE A 9 -9.76 -15.28 -7.46
C ILE A 9 -8.24 -15.04 -7.48
N THR A 10 -7.49 -15.78 -8.31
CA THR A 10 -6.04 -15.57 -8.46
C THR A 10 -5.75 -14.20 -9.08
N GLY A 11 -6.52 -13.75 -10.07
CA GLY A 11 -6.41 -12.43 -10.67
C GLY A 11 -6.73 -11.31 -9.67
N ALA A 12 -7.81 -11.45 -8.90
CA ALA A 12 -8.17 -10.50 -7.85
C ALA A 12 -7.10 -10.41 -6.74
N ALA A 13 -6.55 -11.55 -6.31
CA ALA A 13 -5.45 -11.59 -5.34
C ALA A 13 -4.18 -10.92 -5.89
N PHE A 14 -3.87 -11.11 -7.17
CA PHE A 14 -2.72 -10.49 -7.82
C PHE A 14 -2.87 -8.97 -7.93
N LEU A 15 -4.06 -8.49 -8.32
CA LEU A 15 -4.36 -7.05 -8.36
C LEU A 15 -4.28 -6.41 -6.98
N MET A 16 -4.76 -7.10 -5.94
CA MET A 16 -4.64 -6.64 -4.56
C MET A 16 -3.17 -6.53 -4.13
N ALA A 17 -2.36 -7.58 -4.36
CA ALA A 17 -0.95 -7.60 -4.01
C ALA A 17 -0.15 -6.51 -4.74
N THR A 18 -0.43 -6.32 -6.04
CA THR A 18 0.26 -5.30 -6.85
C THR A 18 -0.13 -3.88 -6.45
N SER A 19 -1.39 -3.67 -6.01
CA SER A 19 -1.83 -2.36 -5.50
C SER A 19 -1.19 -1.96 -4.16
N ALA A 20 -0.74 -2.93 -3.37
CA ALA A 20 -0.06 -2.69 -2.10
C ALA A 20 1.42 -2.27 -2.29
N ILE A 21 2.03 -2.60 -3.43
CA ILE A 21 3.42 -2.26 -3.74
C ILE A 21 3.45 -0.88 -4.40
N GLY A 22 3.53 0.17 -3.58
CA GLY A 22 3.62 1.55 -4.06
C GLY A 22 5.00 1.87 -4.65
N PRO A 23 5.10 2.82 -5.60
CA PRO A 23 6.39 3.23 -6.18
C PRO A 23 7.37 3.79 -5.15
N GLY A 24 6.89 4.39 -4.06
CA GLY A 24 7.71 4.80 -2.92
C GLY A 24 8.35 3.63 -2.16
N PHE A 25 7.72 2.45 -2.13
CA PHE A 25 8.32 1.26 -1.52
C PHE A 25 9.51 0.77 -2.36
N LEU A 26 9.39 0.79 -3.69
CA LEU A 26 10.46 0.36 -4.58
C LEU A 26 11.67 1.30 -4.56
N THR A 27 11.44 2.62 -4.55
CA THR A 27 12.53 3.61 -4.48
C THR A 27 13.24 3.56 -3.13
N GLN A 28 12.48 3.49 -2.02
CA GLN A 28 13.04 3.39 -0.68
C GLN A 28 13.79 2.07 -0.48
N THR A 29 13.23 0.95 -0.95
CA THR A 29 13.89 -0.36 -0.87
C THR A 29 15.21 -0.37 -1.64
N THR A 30 15.27 0.29 -2.81
CA THR A 30 16.51 0.38 -3.60
C THR A 30 17.58 1.18 -2.86
N VAL A 31 17.24 2.34 -2.29
CA VAL A 31 18.20 3.18 -1.55
C VAL A 31 18.73 2.47 -0.30
N PHE A 32 17.87 1.82 0.47
CA PHE A 32 18.31 1.10 1.68
C PHE A 32 19.02 -0.22 1.36
N THR A 33 18.69 -0.90 0.27
CA THR A 33 19.45 -2.08 -0.19
C THR A 33 20.86 -1.69 -0.62
N GLN A 34 21.05 -0.51 -1.25
CA GLN A 34 22.38 0.00 -1.57
C GLN A 34 23.21 0.35 -0.32
N GLN A 35 22.56 0.78 0.77
CA GLN A 35 23.25 1.23 1.99
C GLN A 35 23.46 0.10 3.03
N LEU A 36 22.50 -0.83 3.18
CA LEU A 36 22.49 -1.85 4.24
C LEU A 36 22.61 -3.29 3.69
N ALA A 37 22.66 -3.47 2.36
CA ALA A 37 22.83 -4.75 1.68
C ALA A 37 22.00 -5.90 2.29
N ALA A 38 22.64 -6.97 2.78
CA ALA A 38 21.96 -8.19 3.24
C ALA A 38 21.06 -7.99 4.48
N SER A 39 21.34 -6.99 5.33
CA SER A 39 20.60 -6.78 6.58
C SER A 39 19.18 -6.24 6.36
N PHE A 40 18.92 -5.58 5.22
CA PHE A 40 17.62 -5.03 4.90
C PHE A 40 16.59 -6.10 4.52
N GLY A 41 17.04 -7.22 3.94
CA GLY A 41 16.17 -8.33 3.50
C GLY A 41 15.42 -9.02 4.64
N PHE A 42 16.07 -9.21 5.80
CA PHE A 42 15.43 -9.85 6.97
C PHE A 42 14.27 -9.00 7.53
N VAL A 43 14.47 -7.68 7.59
CA VAL A 43 13.44 -6.74 8.05
C VAL A 43 12.25 -6.73 7.10
N ILE A 44 12.48 -6.74 5.77
CA ILE A 44 11.39 -6.83 4.79
C ILE A 44 10.56 -8.10 5.00
N VAL A 45 11.21 -9.25 5.18
CA VAL A 45 10.52 -10.54 5.37
C VAL A 45 9.64 -10.52 6.63
N ILE A 46 10.16 -10.01 7.75
CA ILE A 46 9.37 -9.86 8.97
C ILE A 46 8.19 -8.91 8.77
N SER A 47 8.41 -7.76 8.12
CA SER A 47 7.36 -6.78 7.85
C SER A 47 6.23 -7.37 7.01
N VAL A 48 6.55 -8.10 5.93
CA VAL A 48 5.54 -8.75 5.07
C VAL A 48 4.75 -9.80 5.85
N LEU A 49 5.38 -10.57 6.74
CA LEU A 49 4.67 -11.55 7.57
C LEU A 49 3.68 -10.88 8.53
N LEU A 50 4.07 -9.76 9.15
CA LEU A 50 3.19 -8.97 10.02
C LEU A 50 2.04 -8.35 9.22
N ASP A 51 2.31 -7.83 8.03
CA ASP A 51 1.30 -7.24 7.15
C ASP A 51 0.23 -8.26 6.72
N ILE A 52 0.63 -9.49 6.39
CA ILE A 52 -0.32 -10.58 6.08
C ILE A 52 -1.21 -10.87 7.29
N GLY A 53 -0.62 -10.96 8.49
CA GLY A 53 -1.38 -11.17 9.73
C GLY A 53 -2.40 -10.06 9.97
N ALA A 54 -1.97 -8.81 9.85
CA ALA A 54 -2.85 -7.64 10.00
C ALA A 54 -3.95 -7.59 8.92
N GLN A 55 -3.61 -7.80 7.65
CA GLN A 55 -4.57 -7.79 6.54
C GLN A 55 -5.63 -8.88 6.71
N MET A 56 -5.24 -10.11 7.05
CA MET A 56 -6.18 -11.20 7.28
C MET A 56 -7.12 -10.93 8.47
N ASN A 57 -6.62 -10.27 9.53
CA ASN A 57 -7.44 -9.88 10.67
C ASN A 57 -8.46 -8.80 10.32
N ILE A 58 -8.00 -7.73 9.65
CA ILE A 58 -8.85 -6.62 9.20
C ILE A 58 -9.94 -7.14 8.25
N TRP A 59 -9.55 -7.97 7.29
CA TRP A 59 -10.47 -8.56 6.31
C TRP A 59 -11.53 -9.43 6.95
N ARG A 60 -11.15 -10.25 7.93
CA ARG A 60 -12.10 -11.07 8.68
C ARG A 60 -13.10 -10.20 9.42
N ILE A 61 -12.65 -9.15 10.10
CA ILE A 61 -13.53 -8.26 10.86
C ILE A 61 -14.50 -7.51 9.93
N ILE A 62 -14.02 -6.99 8.80
CA ILE A 62 -14.87 -6.27 7.82
C ILE A 62 -15.88 -7.22 7.16
N ALA A 63 -15.44 -8.43 6.77
CA ALA A 63 -16.32 -9.41 6.12
C ALA A 63 -17.41 -9.93 7.07
N VAL A 64 -17.11 -10.08 8.36
CA VAL A 64 -18.08 -10.58 9.37
C VAL A 64 -19.05 -9.49 9.81
N THR A 65 -18.58 -8.25 9.96
CA THR A 65 -19.44 -7.15 10.43
C THR A 65 -20.28 -6.52 9.32
N GLU A 66 -19.96 -6.80 8.05
CA GLU A 66 -20.57 -6.19 6.85
C GLU A 66 -20.58 -4.64 6.87
N LYS A 67 -19.78 -4.04 7.76
CA LYS A 67 -19.67 -2.59 7.95
C LYS A 67 -18.37 -2.09 7.37
N ARG A 68 -18.38 -0.82 6.96
CA ARG A 68 -17.15 -0.14 6.53
C ARG A 68 -16.22 0.04 7.73
N ALA A 69 -14.91 -0.02 7.50
CA ALA A 69 -13.89 0.15 8.54
C ALA A 69 -14.07 1.42 9.40
N GLN A 70 -14.56 2.51 8.82
CA GLN A 70 -14.85 3.77 9.53
C GLN A 70 -15.99 3.64 10.55
N LEU A 71 -17.02 2.84 10.24
CA LEU A 71 -18.14 2.57 11.14
C LEU A 71 -17.70 1.63 12.25
N ILE A 72 -16.93 0.58 11.91
CA ILE A 72 -16.32 -0.34 12.89
C ILE A 72 -15.43 0.44 13.86
N ALA A 73 -14.61 1.37 13.37
CA ALA A 73 -13.77 2.22 14.21
C ALA A 73 -14.61 3.09 15.17
N ASN A 74 -15.73 3.64 14.70
CA ASN A 74 -16.63 4.44 15.53
C ASN A 74 -17.42 3.62 16.57
N GLU A 75 -17.63 2.33 16.30
CA GLU A 75 -18.22 1.37 17.24
C GLU A 75 -17.21 0.89 18.30
N LEU A 76 -15.92 0.87 17.98
CA LEU A 76 -14.85 0.55 18.94
C LEU A 76 -14.61 1.70 19.94
N LEU A 77 -14.52 2.94 19.44
CA LEU A 77 -14.55 4.15 20.27
C LEU A 77 -15.28 5.27 19.52
N PRO A 78 -16.17 6.01 20.20
CA PRO A 78 -16.85 7.14 19.58
C PRO A 78 -15.82 8.20 19.15
N GLY A 79 -15.82 8.55 17.86
CA GLY A 79 -14.91 9.54 17.28
C GLY A 79 -13.73 8.97 16.49
N LEU A 80 -13.35 7.71 16.67
CA LEU A 80 -12.23 7.10 15.95
C LEU A 80 -12.47 7.00 14.44
N GLY A 81 -13.73 6.84 14.01
CA GLY A 81 -14.08 6.80 12.59
C GLY A 81 -13.72 8.09 11.85
N TYR A 82 -13.89 9.25 12.49
CA TYR A 82 -13.55 10.57 11.92
C TYR A 82 -12.04 10.78 11.87
N ILE A 83 -11.32 10.36 12.91
CA ILE A 83 -9.85 10.41 12.94
C ILE A 83 -9.29 9.53 11.81
N LEU A 84 -9.79 8.29 11.69
CA LEU A 84 -9.40 7.37 10.62
C LEU A 84 -9.68 7.95 9.23
N ALA A 85 -10.86 8.55 9.03
CA ALA A 85 -11.20 9.23 7.78
C ALA A 85 -10.23 10.38 7.46
N GLY A 86 -9.89 11.20 8.45
CA GLY A 86 -8.92 12.29 8.32
C GLY A 86 -7.53 11.79 7.92
N LEU A 87 -7.02 10.76 8.59
CA LEU A 87 -5.72 10.14 8.26
C LEU A 87 -5.71 9.59 6.83
N ILE A 88 -6.79 8.94 6.40
CA ILE A 88 -6.90 8.40 5.03
C ILE A 88 -6.89 9.53 3.99
N VAL A 89 -7.61 10.63 4.22
CA VAL A 89 -7.64 11.78 3.30
C VAL A 89 -6.27 12.44 3.21
N ILE A 90 -5.60 12.65 4.34
CA ILE A 90 -4.24 13.22 4.37
C ILE A 90 -3.26 12.30 3.62
N GLY A 91 -3.33 10.98 3.85
CA GLY A 91 -2.51 10.01 3.13
C GLY A 91 -2.78 10.01 1.61
N GLY A 92 -4.04 10.10 1.20
CA GLY A 92 -4.43 10.21 -0.21
C GLY A 92 -3.95 11.50 -0.88
N LEU A 93 -3.96 12.61 -0.14
CA LEU A 93 -3.43 13.89 -0.61
C LEU A 93 -1.90 13.85 -0.73
N ALA A 94 -1.20 13.23 0.22
CA ALA A 94 0.24 13.04 0.16
C ALA A 94 0.67 12.24 -1.08
N LEU A 95 -0.09 11.19 -1.44
CA LEU A 95 0.14 10.40 -2.66
C LEU A 95 -0.06 11.23 -3.94
N ARG A 96 -1.08 12.08 -3.99
CA ARG A 96 -1.32 13.00 -5.12
C ARG A 96 -0.23 14.06 -5.23
N MET A 97 0.19 14.63 -4.10
CA MET A 97 1.29 15.61 -4.05
C MET A 97 2.59 14.97 -4.51
N TRP A 98 2.88 13.75 -4.08
CA TRP A 98 4.08 13.00 -4.48
C TRP A 98 4.14 12.74 -6.00
N ILE A 99 3.03 12.31 -6.63
CA ILE A 99 2.94 12.18 -8.09
C ILE A 99 3.03 13.54 -8.81
N GLY A 100 2.42 14.58 -8.27
CA GLY A 100 2.47 15.94 -8.84
C GLY A 100 3.87 16.55 -8.82
N LEU A 101 4.62 16.36 -7.72
CA LEU A 101 6.02 16.80 -7.57
C LEU A 101 6.96 16.07 -8.54
N ALA A 102 6.73 14.79 -8.80
CA ALA A 102 7.50 14.06 -9.82
C ALA A 102 7.33 14.70 -11.21
N SER A 103 6.11 15.11 -11.59
CA SER A 103 5.82 15.77 -12.88
C SER A 103 6.38 17.20 -13.01
N ILE A 104 6.56 17.92 -11.89
CA ILE A 104 7.12 19.28 -11.91
C ILE A 104 8.63 19.28 -12.21
N ASN A 105 9.34 18.17 -11.97
CA ASN A 105 10.76 18.03 -12.30
C ASN A 105 11.03 17.67 -13.78
N TRP A 106 10.00 17.23 -14.53
CA TRP A 106 10.17 16.80 -15.94
C TRP A 106 10.18 17.95 -16.96
N HIS A 107 9.90 19.19 -16.55
CA HIS A 107 10.04 20.37 -17.43
C HIS A 107 11.44 21.01 -17.38
N GLY A 108 12.44 20.39 -16.71
CA GLY A 108 13.73 21.05 -16.44
C GLY A 108 15.02 20.27 -16.71
N THR A 109 15.03 18.94 -16.94
CA THR A 109 16.29 18.21 -17.21
C THR A 109 16.05 16.89 -17.95
N ILE A 110 15.95 16.97 -19.29
CA ILE A 110 16.31 15.84 -20.16
C ILE A 110 17.38 16.34 -21.13
N VAL A 111 18.62 16.48 -20.65
CA VAL A 111 19.79 16.49 -21.52
C VAL A 111 20.22 15.04 -21.65
N TRP A 112 19.84 14.41 -22.76
CA TRP A 112 20.47 13.17 -23.21
C TRP A 112 21.92 13.48 -23.55
N LYS A 113 22.86 13.13 -22.66
CA LYS A 113 24.27 13.08 -23.03
C LYS A 113 24.50 11.74 -23.73
N HIS A 114 24.27 11.74 -25.04
CA HIS A 114 25.02 10.87 -25.95
C HIS A 114 26.40 11.53 -26.07
N ASP A 115 27.41 10.87 -25.47
CA ASP A 115 28.84 10.82 -25.82
C ASP A 115 29.59 10.14 -24.67
#